data_AF-A0A2V7JAU6-F1
#
_entry.id   AF-A0A2V7JAU6-F1
#
_cell.length_a   1.000
_cell.length_b   1.000
_cell.length_c   1.000
_cell.angle_alpha   90.00
_cell.angle_beta   90.00
_cell.angle_gamma   90.00
#
_symmetry.space_group_name_H-M   'P 1'
#
loop_
_entity.id
_entity.type
_entity.pdbx_description
1 polymer ?
#
loop_
_entity_poly.entity_id
_entity_poly.type
_entity_poly.pdbx_seq_one_letter_code
_entity_poly.pdbx_strand_id
1 'polypeptide(L)'
;MTCHACGAQLSSTARFCHKCGAAVATAGVTGWRAGLPWGLAGAALGALVTVLAMRGAGARSQEPETVAPAPGSRLQAPDISQMSPEERANRLFNRVMMLAESGKQDSVEFFLPMALGAYAQLPTLDADARYHVGMLQLAGGDAKGALAQADTIRQSIPTHLFIYVLRAHAYQVLGNLAEERRAYDDFLRNEPAELARKRPEYAQGAHLDALTNFHSEAERQGRSGPGRNP
;
A
#
# COMPACT_ATOMS: atom_id res chain seq x y z
N MET A 1 2.38 -33.69 9.15
CA MET A 1 2.78 -33.43 7.75
C MET A 1 3.71 -32.23 7.72
N THR A 2 4.66 -32.15 6.79
CA THR A 2 5.60 -31.01 6.69
C THR A 2 5.16 -30.04 5.60
N CYS A 3 5.37 -28.75 5.84
CA CYS A 3 5.11 -27.72 4.84
C CYS A 3 6.09 -27.86 3.67
N HIS A 4 5.60 -28.03 2.45
CA HIS A 4 6.43 -28.14 1.25
C HIS A 4 7.22 -26.86 0.94
N ALA A 5 6.76 -25.70 1.42
CA ALA A 5 7.42 -24.43 1.17
C ALA A 5 8.56 -24.10 2.16
N CYS A 6 8.51 -24.59 3.41
CA CYS A 6 9.50 -24.21 4.44
C CYS A 6 9.94 -25.33 5.39
N GLY A 7 9.44 -26.56 5.21
CA GLY A 7 9.79 -27.73 6.02
C GLY A 7 9.18 -27.78 7.43
N ALA A 8 8.41 -26.77 7.85
CA ALA A 8 7.82 -26.73 9.19
C ALA A 8 6.82 -27.86 9.43
N GLN A 9 6.80 -28.40 10.66
CA GLN A 9 5.89 -29.47 11.06
C GLN A 9 4.48 -28.90 11.31
N LEU A 10 3.48 -29.45 10.63
CA LEU A 10 2.10 -28.99 10.68
C LEU A 10 1.17 -30.03 11.31
N SER A 11 0.17 -29.52 12.02
CA SER A 11 -0.99 -30.30 12.50
C SER A 11 -1.73 -30.93 11.31
N SER A 12 -2.29 -32.13 11.52
CA SER A 12 -2.99 -32.90 10.48
C SER A 12 -4.27 -32.26 9.95
N THR A 13 -4.82 -31.27 10.67
CA THR A 13 -6.00 -30.50 10.25
C THR A 13 -5.67 -29.09 9.73
N ALA A 14 -4.39 -28.72 9.66
CA ALA A 14 -3.97 -27.38 9.25
C ALA A 14 -4.16 -27.17 7.75
N ARG A 15 -4.99 -26.19 7.37
CA ARG A 15 -5.17 -25.76 5.97
C ARG A 15 -4.06 -24.85 5.46
N PHE A 16 -3.30 -24.22 6.36
CA PHE A 16 -2.20 -23.30 6.06
C PHE A 16 -1.04 -23.47 7.05
N CYS A 17 0.18 -23.14 6.62
CA CYS A 17 1.37 -23.20 7.46
C CYS A 17 1.43 -21.99 8.40
N HIS A 18 1.48 -22.22 9.71
CA HIS A 18 1.61 -21.15 10.71
C HIS A 18 2.96 -20.41 10.66
N LYS A 19 3.98 -20.99 10.02
CA LYS A 19 5.33 -20.41 9.95
C LYS A 19 5.56 -19.54 8.72
N CYS A 20 5.05 -19.94 7.55
CA CYS A 20 5.28 -19.22 6.28
C CYS A 20 3.99 -18.85 5.52
N GLY A 21 2.81 -19.22 6.01
CA GLY A 21 1.52 -18.89 5.40
C GLY A 21 1.12 -19.75 4.20
N ALA A 22 2.00 -20.64 3.69
CA ALA A 22 1.69 -21.47 2.52
C ALA A 22 0.48 -22.38 2.76
N ALA A 23 -0.46 -22.42 1.80
CA ALA A 23 -1.61 -23.31 1.82
C ALA A 23 -1.17 -24.77 1.73
N VAL A 24 -1.75 -25.65 2.54
CA VAL A 24 -1.49 -27.08 2.46
C VAL A 24 -2.60 -27.71 1.64
N ALA A 25 -2.28 -28.17 0.43
CA ALA A 25 -3.25 -28.86 -0.42
C ALA A 25 -3.76 -30.13 0.28
N THR A 26 -5.03 -30.17 0.64
CA THR A 26 -5.68 -31.40 1.06
C THR A 26 -6.04 -32.20 -0.19
N ALA A 27 -5.35 -33.32 -0.43
CA ALA A 27 -5.74 -34.29 -1.43
C ALA A 27 -7.09 -34.92 -1.01
N GLY A 28 -8.20 -34.32 -1.44
CA GLY A 28 -9.52 -34.91 -1.36
C GLY A 28 -9.62 -36.01 -2.40
N VAL A 29 -9.65 -37.25 -1.95
CA VAL A 29 -9.84 -38.44 -2.79
C VAL A 29 -11.24 -38.35 -3.43
N THR A 30 -11.32 -37.98 -4.71
CA THR A 30 -12.56 -38.04 -5.48
C THR A 30 -12.83 -39.51 -5.85
N GLY A 31 -13.60 -40.20 -5.01
CA GLY A 31 -14.10 -41.54 -5.29
C GLY A 31 -15.60 -41.52 -5.59
N TRP A 32 -16.00 -41.04 -6.76
CA TRP A 32 -17.34 -41.34 -7.31
C TRP A 32 -17.17 -42.43 -8.38
N ARG A 33 -17.56 -43.66 -8.02
CA ARG A 33 -17.67 -44.76 -8.99
C ARG A 33 -18.80 -44.43 -9.95
N ALA A 34 -18.44 -44.27 -11.21
CA ALA A 34 -19.35 -44.17 -12.34
C ALA A 34 -20.21 -45.45 -12.43
N GLY A 35 -21.53 -45.26 -12.51
CA GLY A 35 -22.53 -46.30 -12.70
C GLY A 35 -23.63 -45.82 -13.63
N LEU A 36 -23.38 -46.03 -14.92
CA LEU A 36 -24.28 -46.07 -16.08
C LEU A 36 -25.06 -44.82 -16.57
N PRO A 37 -25.38 -44.78 -17.88
CA PRO A 37 -25.67 -43.58 -18.65
C PRO A 37 -27.18 -43.37 -18.88
N TRP A 38 -27.55 -42.13 -19.27
CA TRP A 38 -28.90 -41.58 -19.55
C TRP A 38 -29.50 -40.89 -18.32
N GLY A 39 -29.97 -39.64 -18.34
CA GLY A 39 -30.19 -38.71 -19.44
C GLY A 39 -30.29 -37.27 -18.93
N LEU A 40 -29.92 -36.36 -19.82
CA LEU A 40 -29.87 -34.92 -19.68
C LEU A 40 -31.27 -34.35 -19.44
N ALA A 41 -31.67 -34.03 -18.20
CA ALA A 41 -32.87 -33.23 -17.94
C ALA A 41 -32.94 -32.50 -16.57
N GLY A 42 -32.05 -32.76 -15.60
CA GLY A 42 -32.22 -32.25 -14.22
C GLY A 42 -31.28 -31.14 -13.74
N ALA A 43 -30.27 -30.76 -14.52
CA ALA A 43 -29.12 -30.01 -13.98
C ALA A 43 -29.35 -28.50 -13.76
N ALA A 44 -30.35 -27.88 -14.40
CA ALA A 44 -30.54 -26.43 -14.30
C ALA A 44 -31.32 -25.98 -13.05
N LEU A 45 -32.23 -26.81 -12.52
CA LEU A 45 -33.07 -26.44 -11.37
C LEU A 45 -32.41 -26.71 -10.00
N GLY A 46 -31.51 -27.70 -9.93
CA GLY A 46 -30.81 -28.01 -8.67
C GLY A 46 -29.79 -26.95 -8.23
N ALA A 47 -29.12 -26.30 -9.20
CA ALA A 47 -28.10 -25.30 -8.93
C ALA A 47 -28.68 -23.99 -8.34
N LEU A 48 -29.92 -23.62 -8.68
CA LEU A 48 -30.53 -22.38 -8.21
C LEU A 48 -31.01 -22.49 -6.75
N VAL A 49 -31.50 -23.65 -6.34
CA VAL A 49 -31.95 -23.92 -4.96
C VAL A 49 -30.77 -23.94 -3.98
N THR A 50 -29.60 -24.43 -4.41
CA THR A 50 -28.38 -24.45 -3.57
C THR A 50 -27.81 -23.06 -3.32
N VAL A 51 -27.89 -22.14 -4.28
CA VAL A 51 -27.39 -20.76 -4.13
C VAL A 51 -28.28 -19.91 -3.20
N LEU A 52 -29.60 -20.13 -3.21
CA LEU A 52 -30.53 -19.41 -2.32
C LEU A 52 -30.43 -19.89 -0.85
N ALA A 53 -30.17 -21.17 -0.61
CA ALA A 53 -29.98 -21.71 0.74
C ALA A 53 -28.69 -21.20 1.41
N MET A 54 -27.63 -20.91 0.64
CA MET A 54 -26.37 -20.37 1.17
C MET A 54 -26.43 -18.88 1.56
N ARG A 55 -27.44 -18.12 1.11
CA ARG A 55 -27.59 -16.69 1.47
C ARG A 55 -28.50 -16.41 2.67
N GLY A 56 -29.24 -17.40 3.18
CA GLY A 56 -30.25 -17.21 4.23
C GLY A 56 -29.93 -17.77 5.61
N ALA A 57 -28.83 -18.52 5.80
CA ALA A 57 -28.57 -19.27 7.03
C ALA A 57 -27.41 -18.74 7.90
N GLY A 58 -27.05 -17.46 7.74
CA GLY A 58 -26.08 -16.78 8.60
C GLY A 58 -26.69 -16.22 9.89
N ALA A 59 -27.47 -17.02 10.62
CA ALA A 59 -27.97 -16.63 11.93
C ALA A 59 -28.00 -17.85 12.86
N ARG A 60 -27.03 -17.90 13.80
CA ARG A 60 -27.11 -18.48 15.16
C ARG A 60 -25.71 -18.39 15.80
N SER A 61 -25.57 -17.47 16.75
CA SER A 61 -25.46 -17.75 18.20
C SER A 61 -24.05 -18.14 18.62
N GLN A 62 -23.26 -17.13 18.98
CA GLN A 62 -21.99 -17.26 19.69
C GLN A 62 -22.28 -17.35 21.18
N GLU A 63 -21.99 -18.50 21.79
CA GLU A 63 -21.79 -18.62 23.24
C GLU A 63 -20.32 -18.31 23.56
N PRO A 64 -20.00 -17.63 24.68
CA PRO A 64 -18.65 -17.20 24.98
C PRO A 64 -17.86 -18.31 25.67
N GLU A 65 -17.01 -19.01 24.92
CA GLU A 65 -15.95 -19.84 25.53
C GLU A 65 -14.79 -18.94 25.96
N THR A 66 -14.52 -18.94 27.25
CA THR A 66 -13.40 -18.24 27.89
C THR A 66 -12.07 -18.82 27.40
N VAL A 67 -11.46 -18.15 26.42
CA VAL A 67 -10.07 -18.40 26.01
C VAL A 67 -9.15 -17.72 27.03
N ALA A 68 -8.39 -18.53 27.77
CA ALA A 68 -7.27 -18.02 28.56
C ALA A 68 -6.25 -17.37 27.60
N PRO A 69 -5.83 -16.11 27.83
CA PRO A 69 -4.93 -15.43 26.90
C PRO A 69 -3.56 -16.10 26.91
N ALA A 70 -3.12 -16.55 25.74
CA ALA A 70 -1.71 -16.82 25.48
C ALA A 70 -0.89 -15.55 25.79
N PRO A 71 0.36 -15.67 26.28
CA PRO A 71 1.22 -14.51 26.49
C PRO A 71 1.62 -13.92 25.14
N GLY A 72 0.76 -13.05 24.60
CA GLY A 72 1.11 -12.21 23.48
C GLY A 72 2.24 -11.29 23.90
N SER A 73 3.29 -11.19 23.08
CA SER A 73 4.18 -10.04 23.13
C SER A 73 3.32 -8.79 22.93
N ARG A 74 2.99 -8.13 24.04
CA ARG A 74 2.35 -6.81 24.05
C ARG A 74 3.42 -5.82 23.62
N LEU A 75 3.70 -5.75 22.31
CA LEU A 75 4.23 -4.51 21.75
C LEU A 75 3.11 -3.50 21.95
N GLN A 76 3.21 -2.77 23.07
CA GLN A 76 2.25 -1.76 23.46
C GLN A 76 2.17 -0.77 22.29
N ALA A 77 0.97 -0.61 21.73
CA ALA A 77 0.74 0.39 20.71
C ALA A 77 1.22 1.72 21.31
N PRO A 78 2.13 2.44 20.64
CA PRO A 78 2.66 3.66 21.20
C PRO A 78 1.55 4.66 21.53
N ASP A 79 1.61 5.30 22.69
CA ASP A 79 0.63 6.32 23.07
C ASP A 79 0.82 7.56 22.18
N ILE A 80 -0.19 7.87 21.39
CA ILE A 80 -0.23 9.01 20.46
C ILE A 80 -1.10 10.16 20.99
N SER A 81 -1.72 10.00 22.16
CA SER A 81 -2.64 10.99 22.73
C SER A 81 -1.92 12.22 23.29
N GLN A 82 -0.63 12.08 23.61
CA GLN A 82 0.21 13.16 24.12
C GLN A 82 1.09 13.83 23.04
N MET A 83 0.97 13.41 21.78
CA MET A 83 1.72 14.00 20.66
C MET A 83 1.04 15.26 20.13
N SER A 84 1.83 16.20 19.61
CA SER A 84 1.28 17.28 18.77
C SER A 84 0.53 16.69 17.56
N PRO A 85 -0.45 17.42 16.99
CA PRO A 85 -1.14 16.99 15.78
C PRO A 85 -0.18 16.61 14.63
N GLU A 86 0.86 17.41 14.43
CA GLU A 86 1.88 17.22 13.40
C GLU A 86 2.71 15.96 13.65
N GLU A 87 3.22 15.75 14.86
CA GLU A 87 3.97 14.53 15.21
C GLU A 87 3.12 13.27 15.05
N ARG A 88 1.83 13.35 15.41
CA ARG A 88 0.89 12.24 15.23
C ARG A 88 0.69 11.92 13.74
N ALA A 89 0.52 12.94 12.90
CA ALA A 89 0.39 12.78 11.45
C ALA A 89 1.66 12.17 10.84
N ASN A 90 2.83 12.71 11.17
CA ASN A 90 4.13 12.23 10.69
C ASN A 90 4.41 10.79 11.12
N ARG A 91 4.00 10.40 12.33
CA ARG A 91 4.14 9.02 12.79
C ARG A 91 3.30 8.06 11.95
N LEU A 92 2.05 8.42 11.68
CA LEU A 92 1.16 7.62 10.83
C LEU A 92 1.67 7.56 9.39
N PHE A 93 2.17 8.68 8.86
CA PHE A 93 2.85 8.74 7.57
C PHE A 93 3.99 7.73 7.48
N ASN A 94 4.96 7.82 8.39
CA ASN A 94 6.11 6.91 8.43
C ASN A 94 5.69 5.43 8.52
N ARG A 95 4.63 5.15 9.29
CA ARG A 95 4.08 3.80 9.40
C ARG A 95 3.53 3.30 8.06
N VAL A 96 2.74 4.11 7.37
CA VAL A 96 2.15 3.73 6.07
C VAL A 96 3.25 3.56 5.01
N MET A 97 4.21 4.48 4.92
CA MET A 97 5.31 4.40 3.94
C MET A 97 6.15 3.14 4.15
N MET A 98 6.55 2.85 5.39
CA MET A 98 7.29 1.62 5.71
C MET A 98 6.51 0.34 5.35
N LEU A 99 5.18 0.34 5.56
CA LEU A 99 4.33 -0.80 5.20
C LEU A 99 4.20 -0.95 3.68
N ALA A 100 4.05 0.16 2.96
CA ALA A 100 3.97 0.19 1.50
C ALA A 100 5.28 -0.31 0.87
N GLU A 101 6.43 0.16 1.35
CA GLU A 101 7.76 -0.30 0.94
C GLU A 101 7.97 -1.80 1.24
N SER A 102 7.38 -2.29 2.33
CA SER A 102 7.41 -3.72 2.69
C SER A 102 6.40 -4.59 1.92
N GLY A 103 5.64 -4.00 0.98
CA GLY A 103 4.61 -4.70 0.20
C GLY A 103 3.37 -5.14 0.99
N LYS A 104 3.15 -4.61 2.20
CA LYS A 104 2.07 -5.02 3.11
C LYS A 104 0.78 -4.23 2.85
N GLN A 105 0.18 -4.42 1.68
CA GLN A 105 -0.96 -3.62 1.20
C GLN A 105 -2.19 -3.69 2.11
N ASP A 106 -2.56 -4.86 2.64
CA ASP A 106 -3.67 -4.98 3.61
C ASP A 106 -3.46 -4.07 4.84
N SER A 107 -2.20 -3.88 5.27
CA SER A 107 -1.88 -2.97 6.38
C SER A 107 -1.88 -1.51 5.95
N VAL A 108 -1.48 -1.20 4.72
CA VAL A 108 -1.59 0.16 4.16
C VAL A 108 -3.06 0.58 4.14
N GLU A 109 -3.95 -0.25 3.60
CA GLU A 109 -5.40 0.02 3.56
C GLU A 109 -5.99 0.27 4.95
N PHE A 110 -5.52 -0.45 5.96
CA PHE A 110 -5.95 -0.25 7.34
C PHE A 110 -5.48 1.09 7.93
N PHE A 111 -4.22 1.48 7.72
CA PHE A 111 -3.64 2.67 8.35
C PHE A 111 -3.84 3.97 7.57
N LEU A 112 -4.06 3.88 6.26
CA LEU A 112 -4.13 5.03 5.36
C LEU A 112 -5.23 6.04 5.75
N PRO A 113 -6.49 5.64 6.03
CA PRO A 113 -7.53 6.59 6.40
C PRO A 113 -7.20 7.37 7.68
N MET A 114 -6.53 6.71 8.65
CA MET A 114 -6.08 7.38 9.87
C MET A 114 -4.98 8.41 9.58
N ALA A 115 -4.02 8.09 8.72
CA ALA A 115 -2.96 9.01 8.34
C ALA A 115 -3.53 10.25 7.61
N LEU A 116 -4.37 10.04 6.59
CA LEU A 116 -5.03 11.13 5.85
C LEU A 116 -5.92 11.98 6.77
N GLY A 117 -6.67 11.34 7.68
CA GLY A 117 -7.48 12.03 8.68
C GLY A 117 -6.64 12.88 9.65
N ALA A 118 -5.44 12.43 10.02
CA ALA A 118 -4.54 13.20 10.87
C ALA A 118 -4.02 14.47 10.17
N TYR A 119 -3.62 14.38 8.89
CA TYR A 119 -3.25 15.58 8.12
C TYR A 119 -4.44 16.53 7.90
N ALA A 120 -5.65 16.00 7.69
CA ALA A 120 -6.86 16.82 7.52
C ALA A 120 -7.23 17.64 8.77
N GLN A 121 -6.69 17.29 9.94
CA GLN A 121 -6.89 18.02 11.19
C GLN A 121 -5.84 19.11 11.43
N LEU A 122 -4.79 19.19 10.61
CA LEU A 122 -3.78 20.25 10.73
C LEU A 122 -4.42 21.60 10.35
N PRO A 123 -4.08 22.68 11.05
CA PRO A 123 -4.65 24.01 10.78
C PRO A 123 -4.28 24.52 9.38
N THR A 124 -3.11 24.13 8.88
CA THR A 124 -2.62 24.47 7.55
C THR A 124 -1.81 23.31 6.98
N LEU A 125 -1.88 23.13 5.65
CA LEU A 125 -1.01 22.22 4.92
C LEU A 125 0.01 23.03 4.11
N ASP A 126 1.24 23.09 4.61
CA ASP A 126 2.40 23.62 3.88
C ASP A 126 2.89 22.63 2.81
N ALA A 127 4.01 22.93 2.15
CA ALA A 127 4.53 22.09 1.07
C ALA A 127 4.94 20.69 1.56
N ASP A 128 5.46 20.59 2.79
CA ASP A 128 5.88 19.33 3.41
C ASP A 128 4.68 18.43 3.72
N ALA A 129 3.68 18.96 4.42
CA ALA A 129 2.46 18.22 4.74
C ALA A 129 1.70 17.79 3.47
N ARG A 130 1.68 18.64 2.43
CA ARG A 130 1.08 18.28 1.13
C ARG A 130 1.83 17.18 0.42
N TYR A 131 3.16 17.18 0.52
CA TYR A 131 3.98 16.10 0.00
C TYR A 131 3.68 14.77 0.70
N HIS A 132 3.58 14.76 2.04
CA HIS A 132 3.20 13.56 2.78
C HIS A 132 1.80 13.06 2.40
N VAL A 133 0.82 13.95 2.29
CA VAL A 133 -0.54 13.60 1.83
C VAL A 133 -0.49 13.01 0.42
N GLY A 134 0.26 13.61 -0.50
CA GLY A 134 0.41 13.08 -1.87
C GLY A 134 1.03 11.69 -1.91
N MET A 135 2.06 11.44 -1.09
CA MET A 135 2.70 10.13 -0.98
C MET A 135 1.76 9.08 -0.34
N LEU A 136 0.95 9.46 0.65
CA LEU A 136 -0.11 8.62 1.21
C LEU A 136 -1.16 8.25 0.16
N GLN A 137 -1.60 9.23 -0.63
CA GLN A 137 -2.54 9.00 -1.73
C GLN A 137 -1.96 8.03 -2.76
N LEU A 138 -0.68 8.18 -3.14
CA LEU A 138 0.01 7.22 -4.02
C LEU A 138 0.05 5.80 -3.42
N ALA A 139 0.36 5.67 -2.13
CA ALA A 139 0.35 4.37 -1.45
C ALA A 139 -1.04 3.72 -1.45
N GLY A 140 -2.12 4.51 -1.44
CA GLY A 140 -3.49 4.04 -1.59
C GLY A 140 -4.00 3.92 -3.03
N GLY A 141 -3.16 4.17 -4.04
CA GLY A 141 -3.55 4.13 -5.46
C GLY A 141 -4.28 5.37 -5.98
N ASP A 142 -4.40 6.44 -5.18
CA ASP A 142 -4.99 7.72 -5.59
C ASP A 142 -3.95 8.65 -6.25
N ALA A 143 -3.51 8.29 -7.45
CA ALA A 143 -2.57 9.10 -8.22
C ALA A 143 -3.13 10.48 -8.58
N LYS A 144 -4.45 10.61 -8.78
CA LYS A 144 -5.09 11.90 -9.10
C LYS A 144 -5.04 12.86 -7.90
N GLY A 145 -5.30 12.34 -6.70
CA GLY A 145 -5.14 13.10 -5.47
C GLY A 145 -3.71 13.62 -5.28
N ALA A 146 -2.71 12.77 -5.54
CA ALA A 146 -1.31 13.16 -5.46
C ALA A 146 -0.94 14.27 -6.47
N LEU A 147 -1.45 14.21 -7.70
CA LEU A 147 -1.30 15.29 -8.68
C LEU A 147 -1.93 16.61 -8.19
N ALA A 148 -3.10 16.55 -7.55
CA ALA A 148 -3.73 17.74 -6.98
C ALA A 148 -2.90 18.38 -5.85
N GLN A 149 -2.21 17.57 -5.03
CA GLN A 149 -1.26 18.10 -4.05
C GLN A 149 -0.07 18.78 -4.73
N ALA A 150 0.51 18.15 -5.75
CA ALA A 150 1.60 18.74 -6.53
C ALA A 150 1.19 20.07 -7.18
N ASP A 151 -0.03 20.16 -7.73
CA ASP A 151 -0.56 21.39 -8.30
C ASP A 151 -0.76 22.49 -7.27
N THR A 152 -1.21 22.13 -6.06
CA THR A 152 -1.36 23.12 -4.98
C THR A 152 -0.01 23.63 -4.49
N ILE A 153 1.00 22.75 -4.35
CA ILE A 153 2.37 23.17 -4.03
C ILE A 153 2.87 24.14 -5.12
N ARG A 154 2.68 23.79 -6.40
CA ARG A 154 3.09 24.61 -7.55
C ARG A 154 2.48 26.02 -7.55
N GLN A 155 1.23 26.18 -7.10
CA GLN A 155 0.60 27.50 -7.01
C GLN A 155 1.33 28.43 -6.02
N SER A 156 1.90 27.87 -4.95
CA SER A 156 2.63 28.63 -3.92
C SER A 156 4.12 28.77 -4.22
N ILE A 157 4.76 27.70 -4.69
CA ILE A 157 6.20 27.62 -4.92
C ILE A 157 6.40 26.86 -6.25
N PRO A 158 6.42 27.56 -7.40
CA PRO A 158 6.33 26.92 -8.72
C PRO A 158 7.39 25.87 -9.04
N THR A 159 8.58 26.00 -8.45
CA THR A 159 9.75 25.16 -8.71
C THR A 159 10.05 24.15 -7.60
N HIS A 160 9.21 24.05 -6.57
CA HIS A 160 9.43 23.18 -5.42
C HIS A 160 9.66 21.71 -5.82
N LEU A 161 10.68 21.07 -5.25
CA LEU A 161 11.11 19.74 -5.70
C LEU A 161 10.06 18.64 -5.49
N PHE A 162 9.27 18.72 -4.43
CA PHE A 162 8.18 17.78 -4.16
C PHE A 162 7.11 17.74 -5.26
N ILE A 163 6.95 18.79 -6.06
CA ILE A 163 6.02 18.79 -7.21
C ILE A 163 6.41 17.70 -8.19
N TYR A 164 7.70 17.63 -8.51
CA TYR A 164 8.19 16.71 -9.54
C TYR A 164 8.20 15.27 -9.04
N VAL A 165 8.55 15.06 -7.76
CA VAL A 165 8.49 13.74 -7.12
C VAL A 165 7.07 13.18 -7.17
N LEU A 166 6.07 13.94 -6.72
CA LEU A 166 4.68 13.51 -6.74
C LEU A 166 4.18 13.25 -8.16
N ARG A 167 4.53 14.11 -9.12
CA ARG A 167 4.13 13.95 -10.53
C ARG A 167 4.71 12.70 -11.16
N ALA A 168 6.01 12.45 -11.00
CA ALA A 168 6.64 11.28 -11.59
C ALA A 168 5.96 10.00 -11.09
N HIS A 169 5.84 9.82 -9.78
CA HIS A 169 5.19 8.64 -9.20
C HIS A 169 3.69 8.53 -9.57
N ALA A 170 2.96 9.64 -9.60
CA ALA A 170 1.56 9.62 -10.02
C ALA A 170 1.40 9.22 -11.48
N TYR A 171 2.23 9.78 -12.38
CA TYR A 171 2.18 9.44 -13.79
C TYR A 171 2.67 8.02 -14.07
N GLN A 172 3.62 7.51 -13.28
CA GLN A 172 4.01 6.11 -13.29
C GLN A 172 2.82 5.20 -12.97
N VAL A 173 2.08 5.49 -11.89
CA VAL A 173 0.85 4.74 -11.52
C VAL A 173 -0.23 4.83 -12.61
N LEU A 174 -0.35 5.98 -13.27
CA LEU A 174 -1.29 6.18 -14.37
C LEU A 174 -0.83 5.60 -15.71
N GLY A 175 0.40 5.08 -15.81
CA GLY A 175 0.99 4.59 -17.06
C GLY A 175 1.27 5.69 -18.09
N ASN A 176 1.36 6.96 -17.66
CA ASN A 176 1.66 8.09 -18.55
C ASN A 176 3.17 8.38 -18.60
N LEU A 177 3.87 7.57 -19.39
CA LEU A 177 5.34 7.63 -19.51
C LEU A 177 5.87 8.98 -20.02
N ALA A 178 5.08 9.72 -20.80
CA ALA A 178 5.50 11.01 -21.34
C ALA A 178 5.55 12.08 -20.25
N GLU A 179 4.51 12.15 -19.42
CA GLU A 179 4.44 13.10 -18.32
C GLU A 179 5.32 12.70 -17.13
N GLU A 180 5.48 11.40 -16.88
CA GLU A 180 6.48 10.87 -15.94
C GLU A 180 7.89 11.34 -16.32
N ARG A 181 8.29 11.15 -17.59
CA ARG A 181 9.60 11.61 -18.09
C ARG A 181 9.77 13.11 -17.95
N ARG A 182 8.73 13.89 -18.30
CA ARG A 182 8.75 15.35 -18.13
C ARG A 182 8.98 15.74 -16.67
N ALA A 183 8.36 15.04 -15.72
CA ALA A 183 8.55 15.31 -14.29
C ALA A 183 10.00 15.08 -13.84
N TYR A 184 10.64 13.99 -14.28
CA TYR A 184 12.07 13.76 -14.02
C TYR A 184 12.97 14.84 -14.65
N ASP A 185 12.72 15.21 -15.91
CA ASP A 185 13.49 16.25 -16.60
C ASP A 185 13.37 17.60 -15.89
N ASP A 186 12.16 17.96 -15.46
CA ASP A 186 11.91 19.21 -14.73
C ASP A 186 12.49 19.20 -13.31
N PHE A 187 12.55 18.04 -12.65
CA PHE A 187 13.27 17.89 -11.39
C PHE A 187 14.76 18.23 -11.58
N LEU A 188 15.44 17.53 -12.49
CA LEU A 188 16.88 17.71 -12.73
C LEU A 188 17.22 19.15 -13.14
N ARG A 189 16.33 19.80 -13.89
CA ARG A 189 16.48 21.20 -14.31
C ARG A 189 16.45 22.18 -13.14
N ASN A 190 15.59 21.95 -12.13
CA ASN A 190 15.32 22.91 -11.06
C ASN A 190 16.05 22.58 -9.74
N GLU A 191 16.48 21.34 -9.55
CA GLU A 191 17.10 20.85 -8.32
C GLU A 191 18.26 21.70 -7.80
N PRO A 192 19.28 22.11 -8.59
CA PRO A 192 20.39 22.90 -8.07
C PRO A 192 19.94 24.24 -7.48
N ALA A 193 18.99 24.91 -8.15
CA ALA A 193 18.48 26.21 -7.74
C ALA A 193 17.58 26.12 -6.50
N GLU A 194 16.77 25.06 -6.37
CA GLU A 194 15.94 24.84 -5.20
C GLU A 194 16.74 24.38 -3.98
N LEU A 195 17.72 23.47 -4.14
CA LEU A 195 18.57 23.06 -3.01
C LEU A 195 19.38 24.24 -2.46
N ALA A 196 19.79 25.19 -3.32
CA ALA A 196 20.45 26.43 -2.90
C ALA A 196 19.55 27.33 -2.02
N ARG A 197 18.22 27.16 -2.05
CA ARG A 197 17.28 27.88 -1.17
C ARG A 197 17.33 27.40 0.30
N LYS A 198 17.94 26.23 0.57
CA LYS A 198 18.11 25.66 1.92
C LYS A 198 16.83 25.63 2.75
N ARG A 199 15.74 25.18 2.11
CA ARG A 199 14.45 25.00 2.80
C ARG A 199 14.59 23.95 3.91
N PRO A 200 13.95 24.11 5.08
CA PRO A 200 14.01 23.13 6.17
C PRO A 200 13.67 21.71 5.74
N GLU A 201 12.66 21.55 4.88
CA GLU A 201 12.21 20.28 4.32
C GLU A 201 13.27 19.59 3.44
N TYR A 202 14.28 20.31 2.94
CA TYR A 202 15.42 19.76 2.18
C TYR A 202 16.64 19.46 3.06
N ALA A 203 16.56 19.66 4.37
CA ALA A 203 17.68 19.40 5.26
C ALA A 203 17.95 17.91 5.45
N GLN A 204 19.17 17.59 5.91
CA GLN A 204 19.49 16.25 6.39
C GLN A 204 18.57 15.87 7.55
N GLY A 205 17.99 14.66 7.51
CA GLY A 205 17.01 14.21 8.50
C GLY A 205 15.57 14.63 8.21
N ALA A 206 15.34 15.43 7.16
CA ALA A 206 14.03 15.65 6.54
C ALA A 206 13.94 14.82 5.24
N HIS A 207 13.89 15.46 4.08
CA HIS A 207 13.69 14.77 2.79
C HIS A 207 14.92 14.73 1.86
N LEU A 208 16.10 15.15 2.33
CA LEU A 208 17.30 15.17 1.48
C LEU A 208 17.65 13.79 0.89
N ASP A 209 17.53 12.73 1.69
CA ASP A 209 17.83 11.36 1.24
C ASP A 209 16.83 10.91 0.16
N ALA A 210 15.54 11.24 0.34
CA ALA A 210 14.49 10.95 -0.65
C ALA A 210 14.73 11.71 -1.96
N LEU A 211 15.11 12.98 -1.89
CA LEU A 211 15.44 13.80 -3.07
C LEU A 211 16.69 13.25 -3.79
N THR A 212 17.70 12.82 -3.05
CA THR A 212 18.92 12.21 -3.61
C THR A 212 18.63 10.88 -4.31
N ASN A 213 17.76 10.06 -3.73
CA ASN A 213 17.31 8.82 -4.36
C ASN A 213 16.51 9.11 -5.64
N PHE A 214 15.63 10.11 -5.60
CA PHE A 214 14.86 10.55 -6.75
C PHE A 214 15.73 11.14 -7.86
N HIS A 215 16.78 11.91 -7.53
CA HIS A 215 17.79 12.36 -8.48
C HIS A 215 18.42 11.18 -9.22
N SER A 216 18.87 10.18 -8.46
CA SER A 216 19.49 8.97 -9.02
C SER A 216 18.53 8.21 -9.94
N GLU A 217 17.23 8.20 -9.63
CA GLU A 217 16.18 7.64 -10.47
C GLU A 217 15.98 8.44 -11.76
N ALA A 218 15.87 9.76 -11.64
CA ALA A 218 15.74 10.68 -12.77
C ALA A 218 16.90 10.53 -13.77
N GLU A 219 18.14 10.44 -13.28
CA GLU A 219 19.31 10.21 -14.13
C GLU A 219 19.23 8.89 -14.91
N ARG A 220 18.78 7.81 -14.27
CA ARG A 220 18.60 6.50 -14.92
C ARG A 220 17.54 6.58 -16.02
N GLN A 221 16.41 7.24 -15.75
CA GLN A 221 15.32 7.41 -16.72
C GLN A 221 15.74 8.26 -17.93
N GLY A 222 16.60 9.25 -17.71
CA GLY A 222 17.22 10.05 -18.76
C GLY A 222 18.18 9.24 -19.65
N ARG A 223 18.90 8.27 -19.09
CA ARG A 223 19.81 7.36 -19.83
C ARG A 223 19.05 6.27 -20.60
N SER A 224 17.90 5.83 -20.11
CA SER A 224 17.05 4.80 -20.75
C SER A 224 16.12 5.33 -21.85
N GLY A 225 16.17 6.63 -22.18
CA GLY A 225 15.38 7.22 -23.25
C GLY A 225 15.82 6.76 -24.66
N PRO A 226 14.91 6.71 -25.66
CA PRO A 226 15.14 6.09 -26.97
C PRO A 226 16.07 6.90 -27.92
N GLY A 227 17.07 7.61 -27.40
CA GLY A 227 17.90 8.54 -28.19
C GLY A 227 19.35 8.67 -27.77
N ARG A 228 19.90 7.77 -26.93
CA ARG A 228 21.32 7.79 -26.58
C ARG A 228 21.89 6.37 -26.61
N ASN A 229 22.22 5.90 -27.81
CA ASN A 229 23.29 4.91 -27.96
C ASN A 229 24.63 5.68 -28.01
N PRO A 230 25.71 5.16 -27.40
CA PRO A 230 27.03 5.77 -27.45
C PRO A 230 27.57 5.89 -28.88
#